data_AF-A0AAD4XAA8-F1
#
_entry.id   AF-A0AAD4XAA8-F1
#
_cell.length_a   1.000
_cell.length_b   1.000
_cell.length_c   1.000
_cell.angle_alpha   90.00
_cell.angle_beta   90.00
_cell.angle_gamma   90.00
#
_symmetry.space_group_name_H-M   'P 1'
#
loop_
_entity.id
_entity.type
_entity.pdbx_description
1 polymer ?
#
loop_
_entity_poly.entity_id
_entity_poly.type
_entity_poly.pdbx_seq_one_letter_code
_entity_poly.pdbx_strand_id
1 'polypeptide(L)'
;MASSSSVNIEFIPLLECVSSHIPVTLVNIMLGFFLCIIFLSLWMFFSIIPNKYEARMERHELEAEISEIRRNDRDGWSKKLIEKKKLKLAALEKKIGRLESLYWVIHFLSMFLFFGEFCIALQITINRL
;
A
#
# COMPACT_ATOMS: atom_id res chain seq x y z
N MET A 1 52.58 -29.93 -25.87
CA MET A 1 51.18 -29.90 -25.45
C MET A 1 50.63 -28.52 -25.79
N ALA A 2 50.01 -28.38 -26.96
CA ALA A 2 49.39 -27.13 -27.40
C ALA A 2 47.89 -27.22 -27.10
N SER A 3 47.48 -26.70 -25.95
CA SER A 3 46.08 -26.60 -25.56
C SER A 3 45.44 -25.39 -26.25
N SER A 4 44.76 -25.67 -27.36
CA SER A 4 43.57 -25.01 -27.91
C SER A 4 43.28 -23.57 -27.45
N SER A 5 43.89 -22.59 -28.13
CA SER A 5 43.47 -21.18 -28.07
C SER A 5 42.17 -20.90 -28.85
N SER A 6 41.67 -21.87 -29.63
CA SER A 6 40.46 -21.72 -30.43
C SER A 6 39.17 -21.85 -29.62
N VAL A 7 39.17 -22.60 -28.53
CA VAL A 7 37.96 -22.84 -27.72
C VAL A 7 37.56 -21.59 -26.94
N ASN A 8 38.52 -20.82 -26.42
CA ASN A 8 38.22 -19.62 -25.64
C ASN A 8 37.60 -18.48 -26.45
N ILE A 9 37.77 -18.45 -27.78
CA ILE A 9 37.20 -17.40 -28.64
C ILE A 9 35.73 -17.68 -28.98
N GLU A 10 35.31 -18.95 -29.01
CA GLU A 10 33.92 -19.33 -29.27
C GLU A 10 32.99 -19.13 -28.06
N PHE A 11 33.54 -19.16 -26.84
CA PHE A 11 32.75 -18.96 -25.61
C PHE A 11 32.50 -17.49 -25.25
N ILE A 12 33.34 -16.55 -25.72
CA ILE A 12 33.15 -15.10 -25.48
C ILE A 12 31.84 -14.57 -26.08
N PRO A 13 31.49 -14.83 -27.35
CA PRO A 13 30.22 -14.36 -27.92
C PRO A 13 29.01 -15.09 -27.31
N LEU A 14 29.16 -16.32 -26.83
CA LEU A 14 28.10 -17.03 -26.09
C LEU A 14 27.89 -16.44 -24.69
N LEU A 15 28.96 -16.03 -24.01
CA LEU A 15 28.90 -15.35 -22.72
C LEU A 15 28.32 -13.93 -22.85
N GLU A 16 28.68 -13.18 -23.90
CA GLU A 16 28.08 -11.89 -24.24
C GLU A 16 26.61 -12.01 -24.68
N CYS A 17 26.25 -13.08 -25.41
CA CYS A 17 24.86 -13.37 -25.79
C CYS A 17 23.99 -13.70 -24.55
N VAL A 18 24.51 -14.51 -23.62
CA VAL A 18 23.82 -14.83 -22.36
C VAL A 18 23.77 -13.63 -21.40
N SER A 19 24.77 -12.74 -21.43
CA SER A 19 24.82 -11.51 -20.63
C SER A 19 23.90 -10.40 -21.17
N SER A 20 23.74 -10.29 -22.49
CA SER A 20 22.95 -9.23 -23.13
C SER A 20 21.43 -9.42 -23.01
N HIS A 21 20.97 -10.65 -22.78
CA HIS A 21 19.55 -10.93 -22.59
C HIS A 21 19.14 -10.76 -21.13
N ILE A 22 18.41 -9.67 -20.83
CA ILE A 22 17.59 -9.65 -19.60
C ILE A 22 16.66 -10.87 -19.70
N PRO A 23 16.67 -11.79 -18.72
CA PRO A 23 15.76 -12.91 -18.76
C PRO A 23 14.34 -12.34 -18.81
N VAL A 24 13.52 -12.77 -19.78
CA VAL A 24 12.13 -12.32 -19.95
C VAL A 24 11.36 -12.40 -18.61
N THR A 25 11.70 -13.37 -17.79
CA THR A 25 11.26 -13.54 -16.40
C THR A 25 11.42 -12.27 -15.55
N LEU A 26 12.54 -11.57 -15.66
CA LEU A 26 12.88 -10.39 -14.85
C LEU A 26 12.11 -9.14 -15.28
N VAL A 27 11.89 -8.96 -16.59
CA VAL A 27 10.99 -7.92 -17.13
C VAL A 27 9.56 -8.16 -16.67
N ASN A 28 9.09 -9.41 -16.73
CA ASN A 28 7.76 -9.78 -16.24
C ASN A 28 7.60 -9.55 -14.73
N ILE A 29 8.65 -9.79 -13.95
CA ILE A 29 8.66 -9.49 -12.51
C ILE A 29 8.52 -7.98 -12.31
N MET A 30 9.34 -7.14 -12.94
CA MET A 30 9.24 -5.67 -12.79
C MET A 30 7.85 -5.14 -13.18
N LEU A 31 7.30 -5.61 -14.30
CA LEU A 31 5.94 -5.25 -14.69
C LEU A 31 4.90 -5.67 -13.65
N GLY A 32 5.07 -6.85 -13.04
CA GLY A 32 4.23 -7.32 -11.95
C GLY A 32 4.29 -6.40 -10.72
N PHE A 33 5.48 -5.96 -10.32
CA PHE A 33 5.65 -5.00 -9.22
C PHE A 33 4.94 -3.67 -9.54
N PHE A 34 5.16 -3.14 -10.74
CA PHE A 34 4.54 -1.89 -11.19
C PHE A 34 3.01 -1.96 -11.16
N LEU A 35 2.42 -3.03 -11.69
CA LEU A 35 0.97 -3.24 -11.67
C LEU A 35 0.44 -3.36 -10.24
N CYS A 36 1.13 -4.11 -9.36
CA CYS A 36 0.75 -4.22 -7.95
C CYS A 36 0.75 -2.86 -7.25
N ILE A 37 1.75 -2.01 -7.49
CA ILE A 37 1.82 -0.65 -6.91
C ILE A 37 0.64 0.20 -7.39
N ILE A 38 0.29 0.14 -8.67
CA ILE A 38 -0.88 0.84 -9.22
C ILE A 38 -2.16 0.35 -8.53
N PHE A 39 -2.38 -0.96 -8.45
CA PHE A 39 -3.57 -1.53 -7.82
C PHE A 39 -3.71 -1.12 -6.35
N LEU A 40 -2.62 -1.20 -5.58
CA LEU A 40 -2.61 -0.77 -4.18
C LEU A 40 -2.90 0.72 -4.03
N SER A 41 -2.35 1.56 -4.92
CA SER A 41 -2.56 3.01 -4.91
C SER A 41 -4.01 3.37 -5.26
N LEU A 42 -4.59 2.73 -6.28
CA LEU A 42 -5.99 2.91 -6.66
C LEU A 42 -6.91 2.43 -5.53
N TRP A 43 -6.61 1.29 -4.90
CA TRP A 43 -7.38 0.79 -3.76
C TRP A 43 -7.39 1.80 -2.62
N MET A 44 -6.23 2.38 -2.28
CA MET A 44 -6.16 3.43 -1.26
C MET A 44 -7.04 4.62 -1.63
N PHE A 45 -6.92 5.12 -2.86
CA PHE A 45 -7.61 6.32 -3.32
C PHE A 45 -9.13 6.14 -3.36
N PHE A 46 -9.61 5.01 -3.90
CA PHE A 46 -11.05 4.79 -4.12
C PHE A 46 -11.77 4.18 -2.92
N SER A 47 -11.10 3.43 -2.06
CA SER A 47 -11.78 2.67 -0.99
C SER A 47 -11.44 3.15 0.42
N ILE A 48 -10.17 3.41 0.70
CA ILE A 48 -9.71 3.63 2.09
C ILE A 48 -9.86 5.08 2.48
N ILE A 49 -9.33 5.97 1.64
CA ILE A 49 -9.39 7.41 1.87
C ILE A 49 -10.84 7.91 2.03
N PRO A 50 -11.77 7.67 1.08
CA PRO A 50 -13.14 8.18 1.19
C PRO A 50 -13.88 7.60 2.41
N ASN A 51 -13.77 6.30 2.66
CA ASN A 51 -14.44 5.65 3.80
C ASN A 51 -13.90 6.16 5.15
N LYS A 52 -12.59 6.50 5.22
CA LYS A 52 -11.98 7.10 6.41
C LYS A 52 -12.52 8.52 6.64
N TYR A 53 -12.63 9.32 5.59
CA TYR A 53 -13.20 10.67 5.68
C TYR A 53 -14.68 10.64 6.08
N GLU A 54 -15.47 9.78 5.45
CA GLU A 54 -16.90 9.59 5.77
C GLU A 54 -17.10 9.21 7.24
N ALA A 55 -16.35 8.21 7.74
CA ALA A 55 -16.44 7.79 9.14
C ALA A 55 -16.03 8.89 10.13
N ARG A 56 -15.04 9.73 9.78
CA ARG A 56 -14.64 10.89 10.61
C ARG A 56 -15.71 11.98 10.62
N MET A 57 -16.33 12.26 9.48
CA MET A 57 -17.42 13.23 9.39
C MET A 57 -18.63 12.78 10.22
N GLU A 58 -19.06 11.53 10.06
CA GLU A 58 -20.16 10.95 10.85
C GLU A 58 -19.86 11.02 12.35
N ARG A 59 -18.60 10.75 12.76
CA ARG A 59 -18.18 10.89 14.16
C ARG A 59 -18.35 12.32 14.66
N HIS A 60 -17.89 13.32 13.91
CA HIS A 60 -17.97 14.72 14.32
C HIS A 60 -19.41 15.23 14.42
N GLU A 61 -20.26 14.83 13.49
CA GLU A 61 -21.69 15.13 13.53
C GLU A 61 -22.33 14.54 14.78
N LEU A 62 -22.05 13.26 15.08
CA LEU A 62 -22.59 12.59 16.26
C LEU A 62 -22.09 13.22 17.57
N GLU A 63 -20.82 13.65 17.62
CA GLU A 63 -20.24 14.40 18.74
C GLU A 63 -20.96 15.73 18.97
N ALA A 64 -21.26 16.46 17.89
CA ALA A 64 -21.99 17.71 17.94
C ALA A 64 -23.42 17.51 18.49
N GLU A 65 -24.14 16.52 17.96
CA GLU A 65 -25.49 16.15 18.42
C GLU A 65 -25.51 15.75 19.91
N ILE A 66 -24.54 14.95 20.37
CA ILE A 66 -24.43 14.60 21.80
C ILE A 66 -24.21 15.86 22.64
N SER A 67 -23.38 16.79 22.17
CA SER A 67 -23.10 18.04 22.88
C SER A 67 -24.36 18.91 22.98
N GLU A 68 -25.17 18.96 21.92
CA GLU A 68 -26.41 19.73 21.86
C GLU A 68 -27.46 19.15 22.79
N ILE A 69 -27.68 17.83 22.73
CA ILE A 69 -28.58 17.11 23.64
C ILE A 69 -28.17 17.38 25.09
N ARG A 70 -26.88 17.31 25.40
CA ARG A 70 -26.37 17.55 26.76
C ARG A 70 -26.60 18.99 27.23
N ARG A 71 -26.55 19.99 26.35
CA ARG A 71 -26.86 21.39 26.70
C ARG A 71 -28.35 21.62 26.95
N ASN A 72 -29.20 20.88 26.25
CA ASN A 72 -30.65 21.02 26.33
C ASN A 72 -31.30 20.12 27.40
N ASP A 73 -30.60 19.10 27.88
CA ASP A 73 -31.10 18.15 28.88
C ASP A 73 -31.02 18.69 30.31
N ARG A 74 -32.07 19.41 30.74
CA ARG A 74 -32.21 19.91 32.12
C ARG A 74 -32.63 18.81 33.11
N ASP A 75 -33.35 17.80 32.64
CA ASP A 75 -34.05 16.82 33.49
C ASP A 75 -33.37 15.44 33.53
N GLY A 76 -32.31 15.23 32.73
CA GLY A 76 -31.52 13.99 32.71
C GLY A 76 -32.18 12.83 31.95
N TRP A 77 -33.33 13.06 31.32
CA TRP A 77 -34.09 12.06 30.57
C TRP A 77 -33.35 11.58 29.32
N SER A 78 -32.44 12.40 28.79
CA SER A 78 -31.72 12.06 27.56
C SER A 78 -30.50 11.16 27.80
N LYS A 79 -30.20 10.78 29.05
CA LYS A 79 -29.03 9.95 29.40
C LYS A 79 -28.96 8.64 28.62
N LYS A 80 -30.09 7.95 28.44
CA LYS A 80 -30.17 6.70 27.65
C LYS A 80 -29.93 6.92 26.15
N LEU A 81 -30.38 8.07 25.62
CA LEU A 81 -30.15 8.47 24.23
C LEU A 81 -28.68 8.83 24.00
N ILE A 82 -28.06 9.56 24.94
CA ILE A 82 -26.64 9.89 24.93
C ILE A 82 -25.80 8.61 24.97
N GLU A 83 -26.10 7.64 25.83
CA GLU A 83 -25.38 6.37 25.87
C GLU A 83 -25.48 5.60 24.55
N LYS A 84 -26.66 5.56 23.93
CA LYS A 84 -26.84 4.93 22.61
C LYS A 84 -25.99 5.59 21.54
N LYS A 85 -25.89 6.93 21.53
CA LYS A 85 -25.03 7.67 20.59
C LYS A 85 -23.54 7.47 20.91
N LYS A 86 -23.14 7.40 22.19
CA LYS A 86 -21.76 7.05 22.58
C LYS A 86 -21.33 5.66 22.10
N LEU A 87 -22.23 4.68 22.14
CA LEU A 87 -21.95 3.34 21.60
C LEU A 87 -21.69 3.39 20.08
N LYS A 88 -22.47 4.18 19.33
CA LYS A 88 -22.22 4.41 17.91
C LYS A 88 -20.87 5.11 17.68
N LEU A 89 -20.53 6.08 18.53
CA LEU A 89 -19.23 6.76 18.47
C LEU A 89 -18.07 5.78 18.64
N ALA A 90 -18.13 4.89 19.64
CA ALA A 90 -17.11 3.87 19.86
C ALA A 90 -16.99 2.89 18.67
N ALA A 91 -18.11 2.55 18.04
CA ALA A 91 -18.10 1.74 16.82
C ALA A 91 -17.43 2.47 15.64
N LEU A 92 -17.70 3.77 15.48
CA LEU A 92 -17.05 4.62 14.47
C LEU A 92 -15.56 4.80 14.73
N GLU A 93 -15.14 5.01 15.97
CA GLU A 93 -13.73 5.08 16.36
C GLU A 93 -12.99 3.78 16.00
N LYS A 94 -13.61 2.62 16.28
CA LYS A 94 -13.06 1.32 15.87
C LYS A 94 -12.96 1.19 14.35
N LYS A 95 -13.96 1.67 13.60
CA LYS A 95 -13.97 1.67 12.13
C LYS A 95 -12.83 2.56 11.58
N ILE A 96 -12.68 3.77 12.12
CA ILE A 96 -11.61 4.72 11.75
C ILE A 96 -10.24 4.11 12.05
N GLY A 97 -10.04 3.54 13.24
CA GLY A 97 -8.78 2.90 13.62
C GLY A 97 -8.42 1.74 12.68
N ARG A 98 -9.41 0.92 12.29
CA ARG A 98 -9.21 -0.15 11.29
C ARG A 98 -8.80 0.41 9.92
N LEU A 99 -9.48 1.45 9.45
CA LEU A 99 -9.17 2.08 8.15
C LEU A 99 -7.79 2.76 8.17
N GLU A 100 -7.40 3.34 9.30
CA GLU A 100 -6.08 3.93 9.49
C GLU A 100 -4.97 2.88 9.50
N SER A 101 -5.17 1.76 10.20
CA SER A 101 -4.25 0.63 10.14
C SER A 101 -4.12 0.07 8.72
N LEU A 102 -5.24 -0.12 8.01
CA LEU A 102 -5.22 -0.58 6.62
C LEU A 102 -4.47 0.39 5.69
N TYR A 103 -4.68 1.69 5.87
CA TYR A 103 -3.94 2.72 5.13
C TYR A 103 -2.43 2.56 5.32
N TRP A 104 -1.96 2.45 6.57
CA TRP A 104 -0.54 2.29 6.88
C TRP A 104 0.05 1.00 6.29
N VAL A 105 -0.67 -0.12 6.39
CA VAL A 105 -0.23 -1.40 5.83
C VAL A 105 -0.07 -1.30 4.31
N ILE A 106 -1.06 -0.74 3.62
CA ILE A 106 -1.01 -0.64 2.16
C ILE A 106 0.05 0.37 1.72
N HIS A 107 0.17 1.51 2.40
CA HIS A 107 1.21 2.48 2.12
C HIS A 107 2.62 1.89 2.32
N PHE A 108 2.83 1.13 3.40
CA PHE A 108 4.08 0.42 3.63
C PHE A 108 4.36 -0.62 2.54
N LEU A 109 3.34 -1.41 2.17
CA LEU A 109 3.48 -2.42 1.12
C LEU A 109 3.81 -1.79 -0.23
N SER A 110 3.17 -0.68 -0.60
CA SER A 110 3.49 0.07 -1.81
C SER A 110 4.94 0.56 -1.83
N MET A 111 5.43 1.11 -0.71
CA MET A 111 6.82 1.55 -0.57
C MET A 111 7.79 0.37 -0.67
N PHE A 112 7.46 -0.76 -0.04
CA PHE A 112 8.27 -1.97 -0.08
C PHE A 112 8.37 -2.53 -1.51
N LEU A 113 7.26 -2.59 -2.24
CA LEU A 113 7.25 -3.01 -3.64
C LEU A 113 8.05 -2.06 -4.52
N PHE A 114 7.90 -0.74 -4.34
CA PHE A 114 8.68 0.25 -5.08
C PHE A 114 10.19 0.10 -4.84
N PHE A 115 10.58 -0.14 -3.59
CA PHE A 115 11.98 -0.42 -3.25
C PHE A 115 12.48 -1.72 -3.89
N GLY A 116 11.67 -2.78 -3.90
CA GLY A 116 12.00 -4.03 -4.58
C GLY A 116 12.22 -3.86 -6.08
N GLU A 117 11.33 -3.09 -6.75
CA GLU A 117 11.46 -2.75 -8.16
C GLU A 117 12.76 -1.95 -8.44
N PHE A 118 13.07 -0.98 -7.57
CA PHE A 118 14.31 -0.21 -7.65
C PHE A 118 15.56 -1.09 -7.52
N CYS A 119 15.59 -2.03 -6.57
CA CYS A 119 16.72 -2.96 -6.40
C CYS A 119 16.93 -3.84 -7.64
N ILE A 120 15.84 -4.34 -8.24
CA ILE A 120 15.91 -5.15 -9.46
C ILE A 120 16.46 -4.30 -10.62
N ALA A 121 15.96 -3.07 -10.79
CA ALA A 121 16.45 -2.15 -11.82
C ALA A 121 17.95 -1.83 -11.67
N LEU A 122 18.41 -1.61 -10.43
CA LEU A 122 19.82 -1.37 -10.12
C LEU A 122 20.68 -2.60 -10.46
N GLN A 123 20.22 -3.80 -10.10
CA GLN A 123 20.93 -5.05 -10.40
C GLN A 123 21.09 -5.26 -11.91
N ILE A 124 20.06 -4.95 -12.72
CA ILE A 124 20.16 -4.99 -14.19
C ILE A 124 21.20 -4.00 -14.70
N THR A 125 21.20 -2.78 -14.15
CA THR A 125 22.10 -1.72 -14.58
C THR A 125 23.56 -2.09 -14.29
N ILE A 126 23.84 -2.60 -13.09
CA ILE A 126 25.19 -3.04 -12.69
C ILE A 126 25.65 -4.21 -13.56
N ASN A 127 24.79 -5.21 -13.82
CA ASN A 127 25.17 -6.37 -14.63
C ASN A 127 25.39 -6.04 -16.12
N ARG A 128 25.01 -4.85 -16.58
CA ARG A 128 25.20 -4.37 -17.96
C ARG A 128 26.41 -3.45 -18.14
N LEU A 129 27.04 -3.02 -17.04
CA LEU A 129 28.28 -2.21 -16.99
C LEU A 129 29.50 -3.13 -16.95
#